data_AF-A0A537SZ22-F1
#
_entry.id   AF-A0A537SZ22-F1
#
_cell.length_a   1.000
_cell.length_b   1.000
_cell.length_c   1.000
_cell.angle_alpha   90.00
_cell.angle_beta   90.00
_cell.angle_gamma   90.00
#
_symmetry.space_group_name_H-M   'P 1'
#
loop_
_entity.id
_entity.type
_entity.pdbx_description
1 polymer ?
#
loop_
_entity_poly.entity_id
_entity_poly.type
_entity_poly.pdbx_seq_one_letter_code
_entity_poly.pdbx_strand_id
1 'polypeptide(L)'
;MTVRRVPAFAFTMIAIVGLGVQAEAKAPCQELVRLRNAASEAWKQAMRVPPAERCGALYHASLAAQATLNYANNNHESCNVSVPLLNQVEGYHREAVQARDNACAGRPLRAYPADIIQR
;
A
#
# COMPACT_ATOMS: atom_id res chain seq x y z
N MET A 1 75.66 -18.44 -4.63
CA MET A 1 74.98 -18.84 -3.37
C MET A 1 75.44 -17.86 -2.30
N THR A 2 74.63 -16.84 -2.02
CA THR A 2 73.62 -16.71 -0.93
C THR A 2 74.18 -15.97 0.28
N VAL A 3 73.86 -14.66 0.36
CA VAL A 3 72.94 -14.00 1.31
C VAL A 3 73.62 -13.48 2.58
N ARG A 4 73.66 -12.14 2.70
CA ARG A 4 73.67 -11.45 4.00
C ARG A 4 72.63 -10.32 3.99
N ARG A 5 71.68 -10.49 4.92
CA ARG A 5 70.59 -9.63 5.43
C ARG A 5 70.76 -8.11 5.27
N VAL A 6 69.63 -7.44 5.05
CA VAL A 6 68.96 -6.33 5.80
C VAL A 6 67.79 -5.85 4.89
N PRO A 7 66.65 -5.25 5.34
CA PRO A 7 66.18 -4.87 6.68
C PRO A 7 64.80 -5.44 7.06
N ALA A 8 64.52 -5.45 8.37
CA ALA A 8 63.17 -5.56 8.91
C ALA A 8 62.45 -4.21 8.78
N PHE A 9 61.66 -4.02 7.72
CA PHE A 9 60.59 -3.02 7.69
C PHE A 9 59.27 -3.76 7.83
N ALA A 10 58.83 -3.94 9.09
CA ALA A 10 57.48 -4.38 9.39
C ALA A 10 56.51 -3.21 9.14
N PHE A 11 56.02 -3.09 7.90
CA PHE A 11 54.89 -2.23 7.59
C PHE A 11 53.61 -2.91 8.11
N THR A 12 53.19 -2.55 9.32
CA THR A 12 51.85 -2.86 9.84
C THR A 12 50.81 -2.19 8.96
N MET A 13 50.17 -2.96 8.08
CA MET A 13 49.01 -2.55 7.31
C MET A 13 47.84 -2.33 8.28
N ILE A 14 47.47 -1.07 8.52
CA ILE A 14 46.24 -0.73 9.23
C ILE A 14 45.09 -1.05 8.27
N ALA A 15 44.48 -2.22 8.46
CA ALA A 15 43.22 -2.56 7.81
C ALA A 15 42.12 -1.71 8.45
N ILE A 16 41.75 -0.61 7.79
CA ILE A 16 40.56 0.16 8.15
C ILE A 16 39.36 -0.71 7.77
N VAL A 17 38.87 -1.48 8.73
CA VAL A 17 37.56 -2.15 8.65
C VAL A 17 36.53 -1.03 8.69
N GLY A 18 36.12 -0.57 7.52
CA GLY A 18 34.97 0.31 7.37
C GLY A 18 33.74 -0.44 7.86
N LEU A 19 33.36 -0.23 9.12
CA LEU A 19 32.02 -0.54 9.61
C LEU A 19 31.07 0.46 8.93
N GLY A 20 30.71 0.13 7.69
CA GLY A 20 29.57 0.72 7.04
C GLY A 20 28.37 0.42 7.92
N VAL A 21 27.95 1.41 8.70
CA VAL A 21 26.64 1.44 9.31
C VAL A 21 25.68 1.26 8.13
N GLN A 22 25.10 0.06 8.00
CA GLN A 22 23.93 -0.10 7.15
C GLN A 22 22.84 0.73 7.83
N ALA A 23 22.80 2.01 7.50
CA ALA A 23 21.59 2.77 7.61
C ALA A 23 20.59 1.98 6.75
N GLU A 24 19.72 1.21 7.39
CA GLU A 24 18.55 0.66 6.74
C GLU A 24 17.76 1.87 6.22
N ALA A 25 18.10 2.29 5.02
CA ALA A 25 17.33 3.26 4.26
C ALA A 25 16.00 2.56 3.99
N LYS A 26 15.06 2.70 4.93
CA LYS A 26 13.67 2.33 4.75
C LYS A 26 13.29 2.87 3.38
N ALA A 27 13.06 1.97 2.42
CA ALA A 27 12.91 2.38 1.02
C ALA A 27 11.88 3.52 0.99
N PRO A 28 12.17 4.64 0.30
CA PRO A 28 11.32 5.81 0.34
C PRO A 28 9.88 5.36 0.09
N CYS A 29 9.04 5.61 1.10
CA CYS A 29 7.59 5.42 1.03
C CYS A 29 7.08 3.98 1.00
N GLN A 30 7.78 3.06 1.66
CA GLN A 30 7.25 1.73 2.02
C GLN A 30 5.84 1.80 2.65
N GLU A 31 5.54 2.87 3.38
CA GLU A 31 4.23 3.09 4.00
C GLU A 31 3.10 3.27 2.98
N LEU A 32 3.37 3.92 1.83
CA LEU A 32 2.39 4.02 0.74
C LEU A 32 2.02 2.63 0.21
N VAL A 33 3.01 1.75 0.05
CA VAL A 33 2.80 0.36 -0.37
C VAL A 33 2.00 -0.40 0.68
N ARG A 34 2.34 -0.25 1.97
CA ARG A 34 1.63 -0.88 3.08
C ARG A 34 0.15 -0.48 3.10
N LEU A 35 -0.14 0.81 2.97
CA LEU A 35 -1.50 1.35 2.97
C LEU A 35 -2.30 0.87 1.75
N ARG A 36 -1.70 0.89 0.55
CA ARG A 36 -2.34 0.36 -0.67
C ARG A 36 -2.71 -1.11 -0.54
N ASN A 37 -1.81 -1.92 0.02
CA ASN A 37 -2.07 -3.33 0.25
C ASN A 37 -3.19 -3.52 1.26
N ALA A 38 -3.17 -2.78 2.37
CA ALA A 38 -4.23 -2.83 3.39
C ALA A 38 -5.59 -2.43 2.82
N ALA A 39 -5.66 -1.35 2.03
CA ALA A 39 -6.88 -0.93 1.34
C ALA A 39 -7.39 -2.00 0.36
N SER A 40 -6.49 -2.61 -0.39
CA SER A 40 -6.82 -3.69 -1.34
C SER A 40 -7.36 -4.93 -0.63
N GLU A 41 -6.76 -5.33 0.49
CA GLU A 41 -7.24 -6.47 1.28
C GLU A 41 -8.56 -6.16 1.97
N ALA A 42 -8.74 -4.96 2.51
CA ALA A 42 -10.02 -4.53 3.09
C ALA A 42 -11.14 -4.56 2.04
N TRP A 43 -10.86 -4.11 0.81
CA TRP A 43 -11.81 -4.20 -0.30
C TRP A 43 -12.16 -5.65 -0.65
N LYS A 44 -11.13 -6.51 -0.84
CA LYS A 44 -11.35 -7.94 -1.12
C LYS A 44 -12.19 -8.61 -0.04
N GLN A 45 -11.92 -8.31 1.22
CA GLN A 45 -12.69 -8.83 2.35
C GLN A 45 -14.13 -8.33 2.31
N ALA A 46 -14.34 -7.04 2.05
CA ALA A 46 -15.68 -6.47 1.92
C ALA A 46 -16.52 -7.09 0.80
N MET A 47 -15.87 -7.56 -0.28
CA MET A 47 -16.56 -8.27 -1.36
C MET A 47 -16.90 -9.73 -1.01
N ARG A 48 -16.20 -10.34 -0.04
CA ARG A 48 -16.40 -11.73 0.39
C ARG A 48 -17.45 -11.88 1.49
N VAL A 49 -17.72 -10.84 2.29
CA VAL A 49 -18.71 -10.91 3.36
C VAL A 49 -20.16 -10.93 2.84
N PRO A 50 -21.11 -11.48 3.62
CA PRO A 50 -22.53 -11.46 3.29
C PRO A 50 -23.07 -10.02 3.08
N PRO A 51 -24.16 -9.84 2.31
CA PRO A 51 -24.74 -8.51 2.06
C PRO A 51 -25.06 -7.71 3.32
N ALA A 52 -25.53 -8.36 4.38
CA ALA A 52 -25.86 -7.72 5.66
C ALA A 52 -24.65 -7.08 6.35
N GLU A 53 -23.45 -7.64 6.18
CA GLU A 53 -22.20 -7.15 6.78
C GLU A 53 -21.43 -6.20 5.84
N ARG A 54 -21.84 -6.16 4.57
CA ARG A 54 -21.10 -5.49 3.50
C ARG A 54 -20.96 -3.98 3.71
N CYS A 55 -21.97 -3.32 4.29
CA CYS A 55 -21.90 -1.89 4.62
C CYS A 55 -20.74 -1.61 5.58
N GLY A 56 -20.63 -2.34 6.69
CA GLY A 56 -19.55 -2.18 7.67
C GLY A 56 -18.18 -2.52 7.08
N ALA A 57 -18.10 -3.60 6.30
CA ALA A 57 -16.84 -3.98 5.66
C ALA A 57 -16.37 -2.95 4.61
N LEU A 58 -17.29 -2.42 3.79
CA LEU A 58 -17.00 -1.35 2.83
C LEU A 58 -16.68 -0.02 3.51
N TYR A 59 -17.24 0.25 4.69
CA TYR A 59 -16.84 1.39 5.51
C TYR A 59 -15.35 1.32 5.85
N HIS A 60 -14.86 0.17 6.35
CA HIS A 60 -13.43 -0.04 6.62
C HIS A 60 -12.57 0.05 5.36
N ALA A 61 -13.02 -0.51 4.23
CA ALA A 61 -12.32 -0.38 2.95
C ALA A 61 -12.21 1.09 2.51
N SER A 62 -13.28 1.87 2.67
CA SER A 62 -13.29 3.31 2.33
C SER A 62 -12.32 4.11 3.20
N LEU A 63 -12.21 3.80 4.50
CA LEU A 63 -11.24 4.43 5.41
C LEU A 63 -9.80 4.07 5.04
N ALA A 64 -9.52 2.81 4.69
CA ALA A 64 -8.19 2.39 4.28
C ALA A 64 -7.76 3.05 2.95
N ALA A 65 -8.70 3.17 1.99
CA ALA A 65 -8.47 3.92 0.76
C ALA A 65 -8.24 5.41 1.04
N GLN A 66 -8.99 6.01 1.96
CA GLN A 66 -8.78 7.40 2.39
C GLN A 66 -7.41 7.61 3.03
N ALA A 67 -6.98 6.71 3.91
CA ALA A 67 -5.66 6.77 4.55
C ALA A 67 -4.54 6.69 3.50
N THR A 68 -4.73 5.84 2.48
CA THR A 68 -3.81 5.75 1.34
C THR A 68 -3.74 7.07 0.57
N LEU A 69 -4.89 7.67 0.24
CA LEU A 69 -4.97 8.95 -0.46
C LEU A 69 -4.33 10.08 0.33
N ASN A 70 -4.61 10.17 1.63
CA ASN A 70 -4.04 11.17 2.51
C ASN A 70 -2.51 11.04 2.59
N TYR A 71 -2.00 9.81 2.75
CA TYR A 71 -0.56 9.58 2.75
C TYR A 71 0.07 9.96 1.41
N ALA A 72 -0.53 9.52 0.30
CA ALA A 72 -0.05 9.82 -1.04
C ALA A 72 0.01 11.34 -1.28
N ASN A 73 -1.06 12.07 -0.98
CA ASN A 73 -1.12 13.53 -1.10
C ASN A 73 -0.06 14.22 -0.22
N ASN A 74 0.04 13.84 1.05
CA ASN A 74 0.92 14.54 1.99
C ASN A 74 2.41 14.28 1.72
N ASN A 75 2.74 13.21 1.01
CA ASN A 75 4.11 12.79 0.78
C ASN A 75 4.47 12.73 -0.72
N HIS A 76 3.63 13.27 -1.62
CA HIS A 76 3.79 13.03 -3.05
C HIS A 76 5.14 13.51 -3.59
N GLU A 77 5.62 14.68 -3.14
CA GLU A 77 6.94 15.20 -3.52
C GLU A 77 8.07 14.30 -2.96
N SER A 78 8.05 14.02 -1.65
CA SER A 78 9.07 13.22 -0.97
C SER A 78 9.13 11.76 -1.44
N CYS A 79 8.01 11.23 -1.92
CA CYS A 79 7.86 9.88 -2.43
C CYS A 79 7.99 9.80 -3.95
N ASN A 80 8.15 10.93 -4.63
CA ASN A 80 8.06 11.02 -6.09
C ASN A 80 6.79 10.32 -6.65
N VAL A 81 5.66 10.49 -5.96
CA VAL A 81 4.36 9.98 -6.43
C VAL A 81 3.93 10.83 -7.61
N SER A 82 3.83 10.19 -8.77
CA SER A 82 3.39 10.87 -9.97
C SER A 82 1.93 11.31 -9.87
N VAL A 83 1.58 12.43 -10.52
CA VAL A 83 0.19 12.91 -10.62
C VAL A 83 -0.76 11.81 -11.14
N PRO A 84 -0.42 11.01 -12.18
CA PRO A 84 -1.26 9.89 -12.59
C PRO A 84 -1.52 8.85 -11.50
N LEU A 85 -0.51 8.54 -10.68
CA LEU A 85 -0.68 7.61 -9.57
C LEU A 85 -1.58 8.22 -8.48
N LEU A 86 -1.43 9.51 -8.20
CA LEU A 86 -2.30 10.21 -7.24
C LEU A 86 -3.77 10.20 -7.70
N ASN A 87 -4.03 10.51 -8.96
CA ASN A 87 -5.35 10.46 -9.56
C ASN A 87 -5.96 9.04 -9.50
N GLN A 88 -5.13 8.01 -9.69
CA GLN A 88 -5.57 6.63 -9.54
C GLN A 88 -5.99 6.32 -8.09
N VAL A 89 -5.18 6.73 -7.10
CA VAL A 89 -5.51 6.52 -5.68
C VAL A 89 -6.79 7.27 -5.29
N GLU A 90 -6.98 8.48 -5.80
CA GLU A 90 -8.22 9.24 -5.60
C GLU A 90 -9.43 8.57 -6.24
N GLY A 91 -9.27 8.03 -7.45
CA GLY A 91 -10.29 7.22 -8.13
C GLY A 91 -10.74 6.03 -7.27
N TYR A 92 -9.78 5.25 -6.77
CA TYR A 92 -10.07 4.12 -5.88
C TYR A 92 -10.77 4.55 -4.58
N HIS A 93 -10.38 5.67 -3.98
CA HIS A 93 -11.06 6.19 -2.79
C HIS A 93 -12.53 6.53 -3.09
N ARG A 94 -12.80 7.22 -4.20
CA ARG A 94 -14.17 7.57 -4.62
C ARG A 94 -15.02 6.32 -4.87
N GLU A 95 -14.48 5.32 -5.57
CA GLU A 95 -15.15 4.04 -5.79
C GLU A 95 -15.49 3.33 -4.47
N ALA A 96 -14.56 3.33 -3.52
CA ALA A 96 -14.77 2.72 -2.21
C ALA A 96 -15.89 3.41 -1.41
N VAL A 97 -15.93 4.74 -1.46
CA VAL A 97 -17.01 5.55 -0.85
C VAL A 97 -18.34 5.27 -1.52
N GLN A 98 -18.41 5.27 -2.85
CA GLN A 98 -19.64 5.02 -3.58
C GLN A 98 -20.18 3.61 -3.32
N ALA A 99 -19.31 2.60 -3.29
CA ALA A 99 -19.70 1.23 -2.98
C ALA A 99 -20.25 1.12 -1.55
N ARG A 100 -19.59 1.74 -0.58
CA ARG A 100 -20.07 1.83 0.81
C ARG A 100 -21.46 2.45 0.84
N ASP A 101 -21.63 3.62 0.25
CA ASP A 101 -22.90 4.37 0.31
C ASP A 101 -24.03 3.55 -0.33
N ASN A 102 -23.76 2.86 -1.44
CA ASN A 102 -24.72 1.96 -2.06
C ASN A 102 -25.11 0.77 -1.17
N ALA A 103 -24.14 0.15 -0.49
CA ALA A 103 -24.40 -0.98 0.41
C ALA A 103 -25.10 -0.55 1.69
N CYS A 104 -24.77 0.63 2.23
CA CYS A 104 -25.34 1.17 3.46
C CYS A 104 -26.72 1.80 3.27
N ALA A 105 -27.03 2.30 2.07
CA ALA A 105 -28.36 2.82 1.74
C ALA A 105 -29.45 1.74 1.62
N GLY A 106 -29.11 0.46 1.86
CA GLY A 106 -30.09 -0.64 1.88
C GLY A 106 -30.79 -0.89 0.53
N ARG A 107 -30.14 -0.62 -0.61
CA ARG A 107 -30.77 -0.86 -1.92
C ARG A 107 -31.26 -2.32 -2.01
N PRO A 108 -32.57 -2.56 -2.24
CA PRO A 108 -33.07 -3.90 -2.46
C PRO A 108 -32.42 -4.52 -3.70
N LEU A 109 -32.19 -5.83 -3.63
CA LEU A 109 -31.98 -6.69 -4.80
C LEU A 109 -33.09 -6.40 -5.82
N ARG A 110 -32.73 -6.41 -7.12
CA ARG A 110 -33.68 -6.39 -8.26
C ARG A 110 -35.04 -6.96 -7.90
N ALA A 111 -36.12 -6.27 -8.27
CA ALA A 111 -37.44 -6.89 -8.32
C ALA A 111 -37.33 -8.21 -9.11
N TYR A 112 -37.61 -9.32 -8.45
CA TYR A 112 -37.91 -10.61 -9.08
C TYR A 112 -39.14 -10.40 -10.00
N PRO A 113 -39.21 -11.03 -11.19
CA PRO A 113 -40.04 -10.54 -12.28
C PRO A 113 -41.52 -10.50 -11.91
N ALA A 114 -42.24 -9.53 -12.49
CA ALA A 114 -43.68 -9.63 -12.54
C ALA A 114 -44.01 -10.93 -13.30
N ASP A 115 -44.60 -11.89 -12.59
CA ASP A 115 -45.36 -12.96 -13.21
C ASP A 115 -46.48 -12.30 -14.01
N ILE A 116 -46.24 -12.02 -15.29
CA ILE A 116 -47.31 -11.62 -16.20
C ILE A 116 -48.05 -12.91 -16.53
N ILE A 117 -49.11 -13.15 -15.77
CA ILE A 117 -50.17 -14.12 -16.11
C ILE A 117 -50.62 -13.80 -17.54
N GLN A 118 -50.36 -14.73 -18.47
CA GLN A 118 -51.03 -14.74 -19.78
C GLN A 118 -52.53 -14.93 -19.54
N ARG A 119 -53.33 -13.95 -19.94
CA ARG A 119 -54.77 -14.10 -20.20
C ARG A 119 -55.00 -14.03 -21.69
#